data_AF-A0A2P7NQX6-F1
#
_entry.id   AF-A0A2P7NQX6-F1
#
_cell.length_a   1.000
_cell.length_b   1.000
_cell.length_c   1.000
_cell.angle_alpha   90.00
_cell.angle_beta   90.00
_cell.angle_gamma   90.00
#
_symmetry.space_group_name_H-M   'P 1'
#
loop_
_entity.id
_entity.type
_entity.pdbx_description
1 polymer ?
#
loop_
_entity_poly.entity_id
_entity_poly.type
_entity_poly.pdbx_seq_one_letter_code
_entity_poly.pdbx_strand_id
1 'polypeptide(L)'
;MTTVGFNDYLVRYYSDTGNYIGTKGGEVYAYGDVFNGLLKAGAISDFVALEPDGDELLEKLFADGQSNVQVYGTGTVISILSDDLDGSRHQRFIIELESKQTLLISHNIDLSPRIDALSLNDQIEFLGEYEWNEKGGVIHWTHHDPEGIHVDGWILHNNVIYQ
;
A
#
# COMPACT_ATOMS: atom_id res chain seq x y z
N MET A 1 18.49 -0.48 -10.73
CA MET A 1 18.32 -1.27 -9.50
C MET A 1 17.63 -2.58 -9.86
N THR A 2 17.98 -3.68 -9.22
CA THR A 2 17.36 -4.99 -9.48
C THR A 2 16.88 -5.55 -8.15
N THR A 3 15.60 -5.92 -8.10
CA THR A 3 14.99 -6.59 -6.96
C THR A 3 14.84 -8.07 -7.30
N VAL A 4 15.32 -8.95 -6.43
CA VAL A 4 15.15 -10.41 -6.61
C VAL A 4 14.44 -10.95 -5.37
N GLY A 5 13.35 -11.68 -5.58
CA GLY A 5 12.63 -12.41 -4.54
C GLY A 5 12.95 -13.90 -4.62
N PHE A 6 13.43 -14.50 -3.53
CA PHE A 6 13.60 -15.95 -3.42
C PHE A 6 13.48 -16.40 -1.96
N ASN A 7 12.59 -17.34 -1.63
CA ASN A 7 12.46 -17.96 -0.30
C ASN A 7 12.51 -16.97 0.90
N ASP A 8 11.55 -16.04 0.97
CA ASP A 8 11.41 -15.03 2.04
C ASP A 8 12.51 -13.94 2.09
N TYR A 9 13.32 -13.85 1.03
CA TYR A 9 14.28 -12.76 0.87
C TYR A 9 13.79 -11.73 -0.14
N LEU A 10 13.64 -10.48 0.30
CA LEU A 10 13.58 -9.30 -0.56
C LEU A 10 14.95 -8.65 -0.55
N VAL A 11 15.68 -8.69 -1.67
CA VAL A 11 17.02 -8.08 -1.76
C VAL A 11 17.03 -7.04 -2.87
N ARG A 12 17.59 -5.86 -2.58
CA ARG A 12 17.84 -4.77 -3.52
C ARG A 12 19.34 -4.49 -3.59
N TYR A 13 19.86 -4.41 -4.81
CA TYR A 13 21.23 -4.00 -5.09
C TYR A 13 21.32 -2.51 -5.42
N TYR A 14 22.26 -1.82 -4.78
CA TYR A 14 22.57 -0.39 -4.95
C TYR A 14 23.92 -0.24 -5.66
N SER A 15 23.88 -0.07 -6.98
CA SER A 15 25.05 0.00 -7.86
C SER A 15 26.06 1.07 -7.45
N ASP A 16 25.59 2.19 -6.92
CA ASP A 16 26.42 3.36 -6.62
C ASP A 16 27.34 3.13 -5.41
N THR A 17 26.95 2.19 -4.54
CA THR A 17 27.70 1.85 -3.33
C THR A 17 28.23 0.43 -3.33
N GLY A 18 27.87 -0.38 -4.32
CA GLY A 18 28.21 -1.81 -4.38
C GLY A 18 27.53 -2.64 -3.28
N ASN A 19 26.49 -2.11 -2.62
CA ASN A 19 25.86 -2.75 -1.48
C ASN A 19 24.55 -3.46 -1.85
N TYR A 20 24.26 -4.52 -1.13
CA TYR A 20 22.97 -5.21 -1.11
C TYR A 20 22.27 -4.89 0.21
N ILE A 21 20.99 -4.59 0.16
CA ILE A 21 20.13 -4.55 1.35
C ILE A 21 19.00 -5.53 1.12
N GLY A 22 18.70 -6.35 2.11
CA GLY A 22 17.55 -7.22 2.02
C GLY A 22 17.02 -7.70 3.35
N THR A 23 15.85 -8.33 3.31
CA THR A 23 15.19 -8.84 4.50
C THR A 23 15.20 -10.37 4.53
N LYS A 24 15.18 -10.96 5.73
CA LYS A 24 14.88 -12.39 5.93
C LYS A 24 14.30 -12.61 7.31
N GLY A 25 13.12 -13.22 7.40
CA GLY A 25 12.53 -13.61 8.67
C GLY A 25 12.36 -12.45 9.66
N GLY A 26 11.91 -11.29 9.17
CA GLY A 26 11.70 -10.09 10.00
C GLY A 26 12.96 -9.25 10.26
N GLU A 27 14.10 -9.64 9.72
CA GLU A 27 15.40 -8.99 9.96
C GLU A 27 15.92 -8.32 8.69
N VAL A 28 16.57 -7.16 8.83
CA VAL A 28 17.24 -6.44 7.75
C VAL A 28 18.73 -6.79 7.75
N TYR A 29 19.25 -7.08 6.56
CA TYR A 29 20.65 -7.39 6.30
C TYR A 29 21.21 -6.43 5.27
N ALA A 30 22.44 -5.99 5.49
CA ALA A 30 23.23 -5.28 4.50
C ALA A 30 24.47 -6.12 4.17
N TYR A 31 24.87 -6.16 2.90
CA TYR A 31 26.09 -6.82 2.46
C TYR A 31 26.87 -5.91 1.53
N GLY A 32 28.17 -5.78 1.76
CA GLY A 32 29.08 -5.06 0.88
C GLY A 32 30.41 -4.72 1.53
N ASP A 33 31.32 -4.14 0.75
CA ASP A 33 32.68 -3.83 1.20
C ASP A 33 32.69 -2.81 2.34
N VAL A 34 31.72 -1.88 2.35
CA VAL A 34 31.53 -0.90 3.42
C VAL A 34 31.27 -1.58 4.77
N PHE A 35 30.60 -2.72 4.76
CA PHE A 35 30.24 -3.48 5.95
C PHE A 35 31.22 -4.62 6.23
N ASN A 36 32.26 -4.78 5.40
CA ASN A 36 33.21 -5.90 5.43
C ASN A 36 32.51 -7.28 5.41
N GLY A 37 31.48 -7.42 4.56
CA GLY A 37 30.69 -8.63 4.43
C GLY A 37 29.23 -8.44 4.85
N LEU A 38 28.63 -9.48 5.44
CA LEU A 38 27.24 -9.49 5.85
C LEU A 38 27.07 -8.86 7.24
N LEU A 39 26.27 -7.80 7.31
CA LEU A 39 25.85 -7.14 8.53
C LEU A 39 24.35 -7.41 8.75
N LYS A 40 23.99 -7.91 9.93
CA LYS A 40 22.60 -7.86 10.41
C LYS A 40 22.34 -6.43 10.92
N ALA A 41 21.56 -5.65 10.18
CA ALA A 41 21.30 -4.26 10.52
C ALA A 41 20.37 -4.13 11.74
N GLY A 42 19.38 -5.01 11.87
CA GLY A 42 18.39 -5.02 12.95
C GLY A 42 17.06 -5.61 12.50
N ALA A 43 16.04 -5.52 13.35
CA ALA A 43 14.69 -5.96 12.97
C ALA A 43 14.08 -4.96 11.99
N ILE A 44 13.19 -5.41 11.10
CA ILE A 44 12.46 -4.51 10.19
C ILE A 44 11.74 -3.41 10.97
N SER A 45 11.20 -3.72 12.15
CA SER A 45 10.54 -2.77 13.06
C SER A 45 11.43 -1.63 13.55
N ASP A 46 12.75 -1.77 13.47
CA ASP A 46 13.70 -0.73 13.90
C ASP A 46 13.94 0.31 12.80
N PHE A 47 13.63 -0.04 11.54
CA PHE A 47 13.89 0.78 10.35
C PHE A 47 12.63 1.26 9.66
N VAL A 48 11.55 0.48 9.79
CA VAL A 48 10.20 0.96 9.54
C VAL A 48 9.83 1.71 10.80
N ALA A 49 9.93 3.04 10.77
CA ALA A 49 9.07 3.81 11.66
C ALA A 49 7.68 3.21 11.44
N LEU A 50 7.04 2.69 12.49
CA LEU A 50 5.62 2.44 12.44
C LEU A 50 5.04 3.76 11.96
N GLU A 51 4.75 3.84 10.66
CA GLU A 51 3.83 4.82 10.13
C GLU A 51 2.67 4.79 11.11
N PRO A 52 2.23 5.95 11.64
CA PRO A 52 1.09 5.97 12.55
C PRO A 52 0.05 5.03 11.98
N ASP A 53 -0.45 4.11 12.82
CA ASP A 53 -1.35 3.05 12.37
C ASP A 53 -2.30 3.69 11.37
N GLY A 54 -2.28 3.20 10.12
CA GLY A 54 -2.99 3.85 9.03
C GLY A 54 -4.44 4.13 9.41
N ASP A 55 -4.99 3.25 10.24
CA ASP A 55 -6.29 3.38 10.86
C ASP A 55 -6.42 4.56 11.84
N GLU A 56 -5.48 4.76 12.77
CA GLU A 56 -5.47 5.92 13.69
C GLU A 56 -5.37 7.25 12.92
N LEU A 57 -4.56 7.28 11.85
CA LEU A 57 -4.48 8.44 10.97
C LEU A 57 -5.83 8.67 10.24
N LEU A 58 -6.43 7.63 9.68
CA LEU A 58 -7.70 7.69 8.97
C LEU A 58 -8.86 8.13 9.87
N GLU A 59 -8.90 7.63 11.11
CA GLU A 59 -9.88 8.04 12.13
C GLU A 59 -9.76 9.53 12.43
N LYS A 60 -8.52 10.02 12.59
CA LYS A 60 -8.25 11.44 12.80
C LYS A 60 -8.64 12.30 11.60
N LEU A 61 -8.25 11.90 10.38
CA LEU A 61 -8.62 12.63 9.15
C LEU A 61 -10.13 12.71 9.00
N PHE A 62 -10.84 11.64 9.34
CA PHE A 62 -12.30 11.61 9.31
C PHE A 62 -12.92 12.54 10.36
N ALA A 63 -12.43 12.49 11.61
CA ALA A 63 -12.89 13.34 12.70
C ALA A 63 -12.65 14.83 12.42
N ASP A 64 -11.53 15.16 11.76
CA ASP A 64 -11.12 16.53 11.45
C ASP A 64 -11.68 17.04 10.11
N GLY A 65 -12.31 16.19 9.29
CA GLY A 65 -12.84 16.60 7.99
C GLY A 65 -11.77 16.89 6.92
N GLN A 66 -10.63 16.20 6.97
CA GLN A 66 -9.46 16.48 6.12
C GLN A 66 -9.42 15.59 4.88
N SER A 67 -9.05 16.17 3.73
CA SER A 67 -8.93 15.52 2.41
C SER A 67 -7.52 15.74 1.82
N ASN A 68 -7.24 15.15 0.66
CA ASN A 68 -5.98 15.29 -0.09
C ASN A 68 -4.77 14.84 0.72
N VAL A 69 -4.91 13.72 1.43
CA VAL A 69 -3.85 13.14 2.27
C VAL A 69 -3.49 11.76 1.75
N GLN A 70 -2.23 11.57 1.39
CA GLN A 70 -1.70 10.24 1.06
C GLN A 70 -1.67 9.37 2.30
N VAL A 71 -2.28 8.20 2.23
CA VAL A 71 -2.40 7.26 3.35
C VAL A 71 -2.05 5.85 2.91
N TYR A 72 -1.41 5.13 3.82
CA TYR A 72 -1.29 3.68 3.77
C TYR A 72 -2.25 3.09 4.81
N GLY A 73 -2.89 1.97 4.51
CA GLY A 73 -3.77 1.31 5.46
C GLY A 73 -4.06 -0.13 5.08
N THR A 74 -4.72 -0.83 6.00
CA THR A 74 -5.22 -2.18 5.78
C THR A 74 -6.69 -2.24 6.15
N GLY A 75 -7.46 -3.11 5.50
CA GLY A 75 -8.88 -3.26 5.81
C GLY A 75 -9.47 -4.54 5.25
N THR A 76 -10.65 -4.87 5.75
CA THR A 76 -11.39 -6.07 5.35
C THR A 76 -12.52 -5.70 4.41
N VAL A 77 -12.61 -6.37 3.26
CA VAL A 77 -13.68 -6.13 2.27
C VAL A 77 -15.02 -6.56 2.84
N ILE A 78 -15.94 -5.60 3.04
CA ILE A 78 -17.30 -5.85 3.55
C ILE A 78 -18.38 -5.71 2.48
N SER A 79 -18.07 -5.10 1.34
CA SER A 79 -19.01 -4.98 0.22
C SER A 79 -18.28 -4.85 -1.11
N ILE A 80 -18.76 -5.54 -2.15
CA ILE A 80 -18.29 -5.37 -3.52
C ILE A 80 -19.41 -4.70 -4.31
N LEU A 81 -19.11 -3.57 -4.95
CA LEU A 81 -20.07 -2.77 -5.70
C LEU A 81 -19.89 -3.02 -7.20
N SER A 82 -20.89 -2.64 -8.00
CA SER A 82 -20.70 -2.57 -9.45
C SER A 82 -19.60 -1.56 -9.78
N ASP A 83 -18.77 -1.90 -10.77
CA ASP A 83 -17.78 -0.99 -11.32
C ASP A 83 -18.47 0.33 -11.76
N ASP A 84 -17.80 1.45 -11.51
CA ASP A 84 -18.17 2.72 -12.10
C ASP A 84 -17.60 2.79 -13.51
N LEU A 85 -18.46 3.08 -14.49
CA LEU A 85 -18.11 3.10 -15.90
C LEU A 85 -18.32 4.48 -16.53
N ASP A 86 -18.70 5.49 -15.74
CA ASP A 86 -18.82 6.86 -16.21
C ASP A 86 -17.47 7.59 -16.08
N GLY A 87 -17.02 8.21 -17.17
CA GLY A 87 -15.67 8.78 -17.24
C GLY A 87 -14.57 7.71 -17.17
N SER A 88 -13.58 7.90 -16.28
CA SER A 88 -12.57 6.88 -16.02
C SER A 88 -13.19 5.73 -15.24
N ARG A 89 -12.90 4.49 -15.65
CA ARG A 89 -13.52 3.30 -15.08
C ARG A 89 -12.90 2.98 -13.72
N HIS A 90 -13.74 2.66 -12.73
CA HIS A 90 -13.28 2.31 -11.40
C HIS A 90 -13.92 1.02 -10.88
N GLN A 91 -13.10 0.11 -10.35
CA GLN A 91 -13.59 -0.96 -9.48
C GLN A 91 -13.89 -0.35 -8.11
N ARG A 92 -15.07 -0.66 -7.56
CA ARG A 92 -15.53 -0.10 -6.29
C ARG A 92 -15.87 -1.18 -5.29
N PHE A 93 -15.39 -1.01 -4.06
CA PHE A 93 -15.70 -1.87 -2.95
C PHE A 93 -15.53 -1.13 -1.63
N ILE A 94 -16.15 -1.61 -0.57
CA ILE A 94 -16.09 -1.01 0.75
C ILE A 94 -15.24 -1.91 1.65
N ILE A 95 -14.32 -1.29 2.37
CA ILE A 95 -13.56 -1.95 3.44
C ILE A 95 -13.97 -1.41 4.80
N GLU A 96 -13.84 -2.25 5.83
CA GLU A 96 -13.89 -1.86 7.24
C GLU A 96 -12.46 -1.90 7.82
N LEU A 97 -12.08 -0.83 8.52
CA LEU A 97 -10.83 -0.72 9.28
C LEU A 97 -11.00 -1.31 10.70
N GLU A 98 -9.92 -1.43 11.48
CA GLU A 98 -10.00 -1.92 12.86
C GLU A 98 -10.84 -1.00 13.76
N SER A 99 -10.75 0.32 13.54
CA SER A 99 -11.53 1.40 14.16
C SER A 99 -13.03 1.36 13.88
N LYS A 100 -13.48 0.50 12.96
CA LYS A 100 -14.86 0.42 12.44
C LYS A 100 -15.26 1.55 11.51
N GLN A 101 -14.33 2.44 11.15
CA GLN A 101 -14.53 3.31 10.00
C GLN A 101 -14.63 2.49 8.72
N THR A 102 -15.54 2.88 7.83
CA THR A 102 -15.67 2.29 6.50
C THR A 102 -15.10 3.22 5.45
N LEU A 103 -14.39 2.66 4.47
CA LEU A 103 -13.86 3.41 3.34
C LEU A 103 -14.38 2.84 2.03
N LEU A 104 -14.73 3.72 1.09
CA LEU A 104 -14.94 3.34 -0.30
C LEU A 104 -13.58 3.32 -1.01
N ILE A 105 -13.19 2.17 -1.56
CA ILE A 105 -12.08 2.09 -2.49
C ILE A 105 -12.59 2.36 -3.90
N SER A 106 -11.97 3.33 -4.58
CA SER A 106 -12.21 3.66 -5.99
C SER A 106 -10.93 3.42 -6.80
N HIS A 107 -10.76 2.20 -7.29
CA HIS A 107 -9.54 1.75 -7.98
C HIS A 107 -9.69 1.93 -9.50
N ASN A 108 -8.87 2.79 -10.11
CA ASN A 108 -8.98 3.13 -11.53
C ASN A 108 -8.50 1.98 -12.43
N ILE A 109 -9.44 1.25 -13.03
CA ILE A 109 -9.17 0.07 -13.87
C ILE A 109 -8.84 0.40 -15.33
N ASP A 110 -8.72 1.69 -15.68
CA ASP A 110 -8.07 2.11 -16.92
C ASP A 110 -6.55 2.16 -16.80
N LEU A 111 -6.04 2.44 -15.59
CA LEU A 111 -4.61 2.61 -15.32
C LEU A 111 -3.97 1.37 -14.69
N SER A 112 -4.74 0.60 -13.92
CA SER A 112 -4.29 -0.62 -13.26
C SER A 112 -5.23 -1.82 -13.58
N PRO A 113 -4.77 -3.07 -13.42
CA PRO A 113 -5.65 -4.23 -13.60
C PRO A 113 -6.75 -4.28 -12.53
N ARG A 114 -7.97 -4.63 -12.94
CA ARG A 114 -9.06 -4.96 -12.02
C ARG A 114 -8.68 -6.15 -11.13
N ILE A 115 -9.07 -6.11 -9.86
CA ILE A 115 -8.86 -7.21 -8.90
C ILE A 115 -10.00 -8.22 -9.08
N ASP A 116 -9.86 -9.14 -10.04
CA ASP A 116 -10.90 -10.13 -10.34
C ASP A 116 -11.09 -11.19 -9.26
N ALA A 117 -10.06 -11.46 -8.47
CA ALA A 117 -10.09 -12.43 -7.37
C ALA A 117 -10.68 -11.87 -6.07
N LEU A 118 -11.03 -10.58 -6.01
CA LEU A 118 -11.50 -9.92 -4.79
C LEU A 118 -12.83 -10.52 -4.30
N SER A 119 -12.87 -10.91 -3.03
CA SER A 119 -14.02 -11.53 -2.38
C SER A 119 -14.35 -10.84 -1.05
N LEU A 120 -15.58 -11.08 -0.56
CA LEU A 120 -15.98 -10.62 0.78
C LEU A 120 -15.11 -11.28 1.86
N ASN A 121 -14.76 -10.51 2.88
CA ASN A 121 -13.86 -10.85 3.99
C ASN A 121 -12.39 -11.02 3.60
N ASP A 122 -12.01 -10.70 2.37
CA ASP A 122 -10.60 -10.60 2.02
C ASP A 122 -9.97 -9.41 2.75
N GLN A 123 -8.74 -9.60 3.21
CA GLN A 123 -7.91 -8.51 3.70
C GLN A 123 -7.15 -7.91 2.53
N ILE A 124 -7.08 -6.58 2.49
CA ILE A 124 -6.24 -5.84 1.57
C ILE A 124 -5.33 -4.88 2.33
N GLU A 125 -4.20 -4.54 1.72
CA GLU A 125 -3.42 -3.36 2.06
C GLU A 125 -3.52 -2.37 0.90
N PHE A 126 -3.46 -1.08 1.17
CA PHE A 126 -3.53 -0.06 0.15
C PHE A 126 -2.60 1.11 0.46
N LEU A 127 -2.13 1.75 -0.60
CA LEU A 127 -1.55 3.08 -0.58
C LEU A 127 -2.34 3.92 -1.58
N GLY A 128 -2.89 5.04 -1.14
CA GLY A 128 -3.68 5.93 -2.00
C GLY A 128 -3.95 7.27 -1.32
N GLU A 129 -4.68 8.14 -2.01
CA GLU A 129 -5.10 9.41 -1.43
C GLU A 129 -6.48 9.27 -0.77
N TYR A 130 -6.62 9.84 0.43
CA TYR A 130 -7.87 9.91 1.18
C TYR A 130 -8.65 11.19 0.85
N GLU A 131 -9.92 11.01 0.54
CA GLU A 131 -10.90 12.08 0.36
C GLU A 131 -12.06 11.93 1.36
N TRP A 132 -12.29 12.97 2.14
CA TRP A 132 -13.33 12.97 3.17
C TRP A 132 -14.74 12.97 2.58
N ASN A 133 -15.63 12.20 3.21
CA ASN A 133 -17.08 12.34 3.06
C ASN A 133 -17.80 11.85 4.32
N GLU A 134 -19.10 12.14 4.45
CA GLU A 134 -19.91 11.74 5.62
C GLU A 134 -20.05 10.22 5.82
N LYS A 135 -19.59 9.39 4.88
CA LYS A 135 -19.65 7.92 4.91
C LYS A 135 -18.32 7.27 5.29
N GLY A 136 -17.38 8.04 5.82
CA GLY A 136 -16.06 7.59 6.26
C GLY A 136 -14.92 7.93 5.30
N GLY A 137 -15.22 8.28 4.05
CA GLY A 137 -14.24 8.73 3.05
C GLY A 137 -14.04 7.76 1.89
N VAL A 138 -13.24 8.20 0.92
CA VAL A 138 -12.87 7.47 -0.29
C VAL A 138 -11.35 7.36 -0.35
N ILE A 139 -10.85 6.20 -0.77
CA ILE A 139 -9.48 6.03 -1.22
C ILE A 139 -9.48 5.95 -2.74
N HIS A 140 -8.73 6.85 -3.38
CA HIS A 140 -8.44 6.84 -4.81
C HIS A 140 -6.92 6.96 -5.04
N TRP A 141 -6.49 7.16 -6.29
CA TRP A 141 -5.06 7.15 -6.64
C TRP A 141 -4.32 5.88 -6.20
N THR A 142 -4.98 4.72 -6.30
CA THR A 142 -4.42 3.41 -5.96
C THR A 142 -3.73 2.75 -7.16
N HIS A 143 -3.02 3.55 -7.95
CA HIS A 143 -2.32 3.14 -9.16
C HIS A 143 -1.05 3.99 -9.36
N HIS A 144 -0.19 3.56 -10.28
CA HIS A 144 0.93 4.38 -10.74
C HIS A 144 0.40 5.62 -11.48
N ASP A 145 0.95 6.80 -11.20
CA ASP A 145 0.68 8.00 -11.99
C ASP A 145 1.63 8.10 -13.19
N PRO A 146 1.15 7.89 -14.44
CA PRO A 146 2.02 7.91 -15.62
C PRO A 146 2.70 9.25 -15.87
N GLU A 147 2.11 10.35 -15.36
CA GLU A 147 2.66 11.70 -15.54
C GLU A 147 3.61 12.10 -14.40
N GLY A 148 3.62 11.35 -13.28
CA GLY A 148 4.48 11.59 -12.11
C GLY A 148 4.21 12.92 -11.41
N ILE A 149 2.97 13.41 -11.46
CA ILE A 149 2.50 14.66 -10.85
C ILE A 149 1.94 14.37 -9.45
N HIS A 150 1.33 13.20 -9.27
CA HIS A 150 0.79 12.68 -8.02
C HIS A 150 1.67 11.58 -7.44
N VAL A 151 1.57 11.34 -6.12
CA VAL A 151 2.22 10.19 -5.48
C VAL A 151 1.56 8.90 -6.01
N ASP A 152 2.39 7.93 -6.39
CA ASP A 152 1.92 6.60 -6.79
C ASP A 152 1.16 5.92 -5.65
N GLY A 153 0.17 5.11 -6.01
CA GLY A 153 -0.51 4.21 -5.08
C GLY A 153 -0.68 2.81 -5.64
N TRP A 154 -1.28 1.95 -4.82
CA TRP A 154 -1.45 0.53 -5.13
C TRP A 154 -2.45 -0.13 -4.18
N ILE A 155 -2.95 -1.31 -4.57
CA ILE A 155 -3.64 -2.26 -3.69
C ILE A 155 -2.85 -3.57 -3.66
N LEU A 156 -2.62 -4.12 -2.48
CA LEU A 156 -2.07 -5.45 -2.27
C LEU A 156 -3.21 -6.39 -1.86
N HIS A 157 -3.41 -7.44 -2.65
CA HIS A 157 -4.36 -8.50 -2.38
C HIS A 157 -3.74 -9.85 -2.70
N ASN A 158 -3.77 -10.79 -1.75
CA ASN A 158 -3.22 -12.15 -1.90
C ASN A 158 -1.79 -12.17 -2.49
N ASN A 159 -0.89 -11.33 -1.94
CA ASN A 159 0.51 -11.19 -2.36
C ASN A 159 0.71 -10.65 -3.80
N VAL A 160 -0.33 -10.08 -4.42
CA VAL A 160 -0.26 -9.42 -5.73
C VAL A 160 -0.53 -7.92 -5.57
N ILE A 161 0.37 -7.10 -6.11
CA ILE A 161 0.22 -5.64 -6.16
C ILE A 161 -0.49 -5.27 -7.46
N TYR A 162 -1.54 -4.46 -7.34
CA TYR A 162 -2.30 -3.86 -8.43
C TYR A 162 -2.00 -2.35 -8.45
N GLN A 163 -1.41 -1.86 -9.54
CA GLN A 163 -1.08 -0.46 -9.77
C GLN A 163 -0.96 -0.14 -11.26
#